data_AF-A0A1M7YPQ5-F1
#
_entry.id   AF-A0A1M7YPQ5-F1
#
_cell.length_a   1.000
_cell.length_b   1.000
_cell.length_c   1.000
_cell.angle_alpha   90.00
_cell.angle_beta   90.00
_cell.angle_gamma   90.00
#
_symmetry.space_group_name_H-M   'P 1'
#
loop_
_entity.id
_entity.type
_entity.pdbx_description
1 polymer ?
#
loop_
_entity_poly.entity_id
_entity_poly.type
_entity_poly.pdbx_seq_one_letter_code
_entity_poly.pdbx_strand_id
1 'polypeptide(L)'
;MALSKSIIRQSHFLGTKVRNLRKRNHLTMEDLSARCIRINPEYAPSVSYLSMIERGKRVPSIEMLKVIAQVFQKDPNWFLDDQPEAVDITPNKGTRGGITGMALEPGFLFSEEILQIAIPEMLSQTGISGRQFAQLLIRAHQESLKNHFPDLERAAENIGQKQLNLTVEDLIDIAHHLGLSIHWFSEASTEVKDELGLAANRLVTSYFEPPGSIYLNELMKPFPTRIKYDLAVYIGHNILHSKEGCKTVLSIGHTNSWEENSAEQATYDINSIDMLQAWRDFESSFFAGALLCPKVPFRQLLDRNGYEISVHEKVGVSPSVAMRRMTAVSPYPYWHYFDAYGEGKLKAVYRGNGIPLPWGNMRKVKDPCQHWAVFRQLASPQSGSSAQISLLNVGDEPRIYCCESVNVIDPAGNSRVLCAGIDLNPALEAQGWNALDIATSLKEACISGGGAAKIPKPIHQRLTTIAKILNINWIERGITKEAQLICSRGGVCPRKPNCYQSASTE
;
A
#
# COMPACT_ATOMS: atom_id res chain seq x y z
N MET A 1 -30.22 -42.58 -1.77
CA MET A 1 -28.99 -43.05 -1.09
C MET A 1 -27.69 -42.69 -1.83
N ALA A 2 -27.66 -42.56 -3.17
CA ALA A 2 -26.45 -42.16 -3.89
C ALA A 2 -26.04 -40.68 -3.65
N LEU A 3 -27.01 -39.75 -3.66
CA LEU A 3 -26.75 -38.32 -3.41
C LEU A 3 -26.22 -38.00 -2.00
N SER A 4 -26.67 -38.70 -0.96
CA SER A 4 -26.25 -38.40 0.42
C SER A 4 -24.78 -38.71 0.69
N LYS A 5 -24.21 -39.73 0.01
CA LYS A 5 -22.76 -40.02 0.06
C LYS A 5 -21.94 -39.04 -0.82
N SER A 6 -22.55 -38.47 -1.86
CA SER A 6 -21.94 -37.49 -2.76
C SER A 6 -21.82 -36.10 -2.09
N ILE A 7 -22.84 -35.67 -1.35
CA ILE A 7 -22.86 -34.36 -0.67
C ILE A 7 -21.67 -34.14 0.26
N ILE A 8 -21.22 -35.16 1.00
CA ILE A 8 -20.07 -35.02 1.91
C ILE A 8 -18.74 -34.96 1.14
N ARG A 9 -18.63 -35.66 0.01
CA ARG A 9 -17.41 -35.70 -0.81
C ARG A 9 -17.31 -34.59 -1.88
N GLN A 10 -18.42 -33.94 -2.23
CA GLN A 10 -18.50 -32.97 -3.33
C GLN A 10 -19.01 -31.59 -2.88
N SER A 11 -19.11 -31.35 -1.56
CA SER A 11 -19.54 -30.06 -1.02
C SER A 11 -18.41 -29.02 -0.93
N HIS A 12 -17.23 -29.32 -1.47
CA HIS A 12 -16.04 -28.47 -1.38
C HIS A 12 -16.28 -27.04 -1.88
N PHE A 13 -17.12 -26.87 -2.90
CA PHE A 13 -17.49 -25.55 -3.47
C PHE A 13 -18.94 -25.13 -3.17
N LEU A 14 -19.72 -25.95 -2.44
CA LEU A 14 -21.13 -25.69 -2.20
C LEU A 14 -21.35 -24.36 -1.47
N GLY A 15 -20.57 -24.12 -0.40
CA GLY A 15 -20.66 -22.88 0.37
C GLY A 15 -20.40 -21.64 -0.48
N THR A 16 -19.36 -21.70 -1.31
CA THR A 16 -18.95 -20.63 -2.22
C THR A 16 -19.99 -20.37 -3.28
N LYS A 17 -20.55 -21.43 -3.90
CA LYS A 17 -21.62 -21.33 -4.90
C LYS A 17 -22.87 -20.64 -4.33
N VAL A 18 -23.27 -21.01 -3.11
CA VAL A 18 -24.39 -20.36 -2.41
C VAL A 18 -24.08 -18.89 -2.13
N ARG A 19 -22.89 -18.58 -1.59
CA ARG A 19 -22.45 -17.21 -1.30
C ARG A 19 -22.42 -16.34 -2.56
N ASN A 20 -21.90 -16.87 -3.66
CA ASN A 20 -21.76 -16.16 -4.93
C ASN A 20 -23.13 -15.84 -5.53
N LEU A 21 -24.02 -16.82 -5.61
CA LEU A 21 -25.39 -16.59 -6.08
C LEU A 21 -26.11 -15.56 -5.21
N ARG A 22 -25.94 -15.62 -3.88
CA ARG A 22 -26.52 -14.63 -2.96
C ARG A 22 -25.99 -13.22 -3.24
N LYS A 23 -24.67 -13.06 -3.36
CA LYS A 23 -24.02 -11.76 -3.62
C LYS A 23 -24.35 -11.19 -5.00
N ARG A 24 -24.37 -12.02 -6.06
CA ARG A 24 -24.75 -11.63 -7.43
C ARG A 24 -26.19 -11.13 -7.51
N ASN A 25 -27.08 -11.69 -6.69
CA ASN A 25 -28.48 -11.26 -6.60
C ASN A 25 -28.70 -10.16 -5.54
N HIS A 26 -27.63 -9.55 -5.00
CA HIS A 26 -27.68 -8.48 -3.99
C HIS A 26 -28.50 -8.83 -2.74
N LEU A 27 -28.49 -10.10 -2.32
CA LEU A 27 -29.24 -10.56 -1.15
C LEU A 27 -28.38 -10.51 0.12
N THR A 28 -28.95 -10.01 1.23
CA THR A 28 -28.38 -10.24 2.56
C THR A 28 -28.60 -11.71 2.98
N MET A 29 -27.91 -12.17 4.02
CA MET A 29 -28.17 -13.52 4.56
C MET A 29 -29.59 -13.62 5.14
N GLU A 30 -30.12 -12.52 5.69
CA GLU A 30 -31.50 -12.41 6.16
C GLU A 30 -32.48 -12.54 4.99
N ASP A 31 -32.24 -11.86 3.87
CA ASP A 31 -33.09 -11.97 2.68
C ASP A 31 -33.15 -13.40 2.13
N LEU A 32 -31.99 -14.08 2.06
CA LEU A 32 -31.94 -15.47 1.60
C LEU A 32 -32.68 -16.40 2.57
N SER A 33 -32.45 -16.25 3.87
CA SER A 33 -33.14 -17.05 4.90
C SER A 33 -34.66 -16.84 4.83
N ALA A 34 -35.13 -15.60 4.73
CA ALA A 34 -36.55 -15.27 4.61
C ALA A 34 -37.19 -15.85 3.34
N ARG A 35 -36.47 -15.84 2.20
CA ARG A 35 -36.94 -16.49 0.95
C ARG A 35 -37.01 -18.01 1.09
N CYS A 36 -36.05 -18.63 1.75
CA CYS A 36 -36.10 -20.07 2.05
C CYS A 36 -37.30 -20.43 2.94
N ILE A 37 -37.60 -19.63 3.97
CA ILE A 37 -38.76 -19.83 4.86
C ILE A 37 -40.08 -19.81 4.07
N ARG A 38 -40.20 -18.90 3.09
CA ARG A 38 -41.41 -18.83 2.23
C ARG A 38 -41.61 -20.07 1.36
N ILE A 39 -40.54 -20.78 1.02
CA ILE A 39 -40.60 -22.00 0.20
C ILE A 39 -40.91 -23.20 1.09
N ASN A 40 -40.13 -23.39 2.15
CA ASN A 40 -40.33 -24.49 3.09
C ASN A 40 -39.80 -24.09 4.48
N PRO A 41 -40.68 -23.80 5.46
CA PRO A 41 -40.27 -23.41 6.81
C PRO A 41 -39.46 -24.47 7.57
N GLU A 42 -39.70 -25.76 7.28
CA GLU A 42 -39.10 -26.89 8.02
C GLU A 42 -37.61 -27.06 7.65
N TYR A 43 -37.27 -26.86 6.38
CA TYR A 43 -35.91 -27.04 5.85
C TYR A 43 -35.19 -25.72 5.54
N ALA A 44 -35.77 -24.58 5.92
CA ALA A 44 -35.15 -23.28 5.74
C ALA A 44 -33.96 -23.10 6.70
N PRO A 45 -32.77 -22.74 6.19
CA PRO A 45 -31.62 -22.46 7.04
C PRO A 45 -31.78 -21.11 7.76
N SER A 46 -31.43 -21.07 9.04
CA SER A 46 -31.29 -19.81 9.77
C SER A 46 -30.12 -18.99 9.22
N VAL A 47 -30.08 -17.70 9.53
CA VAL A 47 -28.99 -16.79 9.15
C VAL A 47 -27.62 -17.31 9.64
N SER A 48 -27.56 -17.80 10.87
CA SER A 48 -26.34 -18.37 11.44
C SER A 48 -25.91 -19.66 10.73
N TYR A 49 -26.89 -20.51 10.35
CA TYR A 49 -26.62 -21.74 9.64
C TYR A 49 -26.18 -21.49 8.18
N LEU A 50 -26.82 -20.56 7.47
CA LEU A 50 -26.36 -20.07 6.15
C LEU A 50 -24.92 -19.56 6.21
N SER A 51 -24.58 -18.77 7.23
CA SER A 51 -23.22 -18.28 7.43
C SER A 51 -22.21 -19.41 7.61
N MET A 52 -22.58 -20.50 8.28
CA MET A 52 -21.72 -21.67 8.43
C MET A 52 -21.60 -22.47 7.12
N ILE A 53 -22.68 -22.59 6.34
CA ILE A 53 -22.67 -23.21 5.01
C ILE A 53 -21.74 -22.43 4.07
N GLU A 54 -21.90 -21.11 3.98
CA GLU A 54 -21.11 -20.26 3.08
C GLU A 54 -19.61 -20.23 3.41
N ARG A 55 -19.24 -20.57 4.65
CA ARG A 55 -17.85 -20.68 5.11
C ARG A 55 -17.29 -22.10 5.01
N GLY A 56 -18.06 -23.05 4.46
CA GLY A 56 -17.68 -24.46 4.38
C GLY A 56 -17.59 -25.17 5.73
N LYS A 57 -18.05 -24.54 6.83
CA LYS A 57 -18.01 -25.13 8.18
C LYS A 57 -19.10 -26.16 8.42
N ARG A 58 -20.21 -26.09 7.65
CA ARG A 58 -21.31 -27.05 7.72
C ARG A 58 -21.81 -27.39 6.33
N VAL A 59 -22.19 -28.65 6.16
CA VAL A 59 -22.82 -29.15 4.93
C VAL A 59 -24.34 -29.21 5.17
N PRO A 60 -25.17 -28.61 4.29
CA PRO A 60 -26.62 -28.68 4.45
C PRO A 60 -27.14 -30.10 4.19
N SER A 61 -28.32 -30.41 4.73
CA SER A 61 -29.06 -31.60 4.31
C SER A 61 -29.51 -31.45 2.86
N ILE A 62 -29.80 -32.58 2.18
CA ILE A 62 -30.27 -32.54 0.79
C ILE A 62 -31.58 -31.76 0.64
N GLU A 63 -32.49 -31.86 1.61
CA GLU A 63 -33.77 -31.13 1.59
C GLU A 63 -33.53 -29.62 1.77
N MET A 64 -32.61 -29.22 2.66
CA MET A 64 -32.21 -27.82 2.79
C MET A 64 -31.53 -27.29 1.52
N LEU A 65 -30.67 -28.10 0.88
CA LEU A 65 -30.03 -27.73 -0.38
C LEU A 65 -31.06 -27.54 -1.50
N LYS A 66 -32.09 -28.39 -1.57
CA LYS A 66 -33.20 -28.21 -2.52
C LYS A 66 -33.93 -26.89 -2.31
N VAL A 67 -34.18 -26.49 -1.06
CA VAL A 67 -34.80 -25.19 -0.75
C VAL A 67 -33.93 -24.04 -1.25
N ILE A 68 -32.63 -24.06 -0.96
CA ILE A 68 -31.68 -23.04 -1.45
C ILE A 68 -31.62 -23.03 -2.97
N ALA A 69 -31.58 -24.21 -3.60
CA ALA A 69 -31.54 -24.38 -5.04
C ALA A 69 -32.81 -23.84 -5.72
N GLN A 70 -33.97 -24.01 -5.07
CA GLN A 70 -35.25 -23.48 -5.56
C GLN A 70 -35.30 -21.95 -5.49
N VAL A 71 -34.73 -21.32 -4.44
CA VAL A 71 -34.60 -19.84 -4.40
C VAL A 71 -33.81 -19.31 -5.60
N PHE A 72 -32.74 -20.00 -5.98
CA PHE A 72 -31.86 -19.60 -7.08
C PHE A 72 -32.22 -20.20 -8.44
N GLN A 73 -33.28 -21.01 -8.52
CA GLN A 73 -33.70 -21.73 -9.72
C GLN A 73 -32.55 -22.54 -10.35
N LYS A 74 -31.83 -23.30 -9.52
CA LYS A 74 -30.74 -24.19 -9.91
C LYS A 74 -31.06 -25.64 -9.57
N ASP A 75 -30.43 -26.57 -10.28
CA ASP A 75 -30.46 -27.99 -9.89
C ASP A 75 -29.62 -28.20 -8.62
N PRO A 76 -30.07 -28.98 -7.62
CA PRO A 76 -29.27 -29.26 -6.42
C PRO A 76 -27.88 -29.85 -6.72
N ASN A 77 -27.74 -30.64 -7.78
CA ASN A 77 -26.45 -31.21 -8.18
C ASN A 77 -25.48 -30.15 -8.69
N TRP A 78 -25.96 -29.00 -9.18
CA TRP A 78 -25.11 -27.90 -9.60
C TRP A 78 -24.23 -27.37 -8.45
N PHE A 79 -24.75 -27.38 -7.22
CA PHE A 79 -24.00 -27.01 -6.01
C PHE A 79 -22.98 -28.05 -5.58
N LEU A 80 -23.11 -29.28 -6.09
CA LEU A 80 -22.26 -30.43 -5.81
C LEU A 80 -21.29 -30.74 -6.96
N ASP A 81 -21.27 -29.91 -8.01
CA ASP A 81 -20.31 -30.05 -9.10
C ASP A 81 -18.93 -29.54 -8.66
N ASP A 82 -17.89 -30.29 -9.00
CA ASP A 82 -16.48 -30.01 -8.71
C ASP A 82 -15.88 -28.91 -9.60
N GLN A 83 -16.62 -28.43 -10.60
CA GLN A 83 -16.18 -27.30 -11.41
C GLN A 83 -16.28 -25.97 -10.64
N PRO A 84 -15.15 -25.24 -10.46
CA PRO A 84 -15.20 -23.86 -10.00
C PRO A 84 -15.89 -23.00 -11.07
N GLU A 85 -16.83 -22.15 -10.67
CA GLU A 85 -17.40 -21.18 -11.61
C GLU A 85 -16.29 -20.29 -12.18
N ALA A 86 -16.30 -20.11 -13.51
CA ALA A 86 -15.45 -19.13 -14.16
C ALA A 86 -15.91 -17.71 -13.79
N VAL A 87 -14.96 -16.94 -13.24
CA VAL A 87 -14.99 -15.49 -12.97
C VAL A 87 -15.79 -15.08 -11.70
N ASP A 88 -15.11 -14.33 -10.82
CA ASP A 88 -15.55 -13.73 -9.54
C ASP A 88 -15.45 -14.56 -8.24
N ILE A 89 -14.41 -15.40 -8.10
CA ILE A 89 -14.02 -15.99 -6.80
C ILE A 89 -12.94 -15.13 -6.11
N THR A 90 -12.30 -14.23 -6.84
CA THR A 90 -11.34 -13.29 -6.24
C THR A 90 -12.13 -12.27 -5.42
N PRO A 91 -11.77 -11.99 -4.14
CA PRO A 91 -12.31 -10.82 -3.48
C PRO A 91 -12.00 -9.64 -4.38
N ASN A 92 -13.06 -9.02 -4.92
CA ASN A 92 -12.92 -7.88 -5.79
C ASN A 92 -12.19 -6.81 -4.95
N LYS A 93 -10.89 -6.64 -5.19
CA LYS A 93 -10.14 -5.45 -4.81
C LYS A 93 -10.78 -4.34 -5.62
N GLY A 94 -11.96 -3.87 -5.19
CA GLY A 94 -12.95 -3.25 -6.08
C GLY A 94 -12.29 -2.32 -7.08
N THR A 95 -12.41 -2.58 -8.38
CA THR A 95 -11.87 -1.74 -9.49
C THR A 95 -10.46 -1.17 -9.28
N ARG A 96 -9.56 -1.82 -8.53
CA ARG A 96 -8.29 -1.21 -8.07
C ARG A 96 -7.14 -2.18 -8.32
N GLY A 97 -6.09 -1.67 -8.94
CA GLY A 97 -5.00 -2.47 -9.47
C GLY A 97 -4.13 -3.22 -8.45
N GLY A 98 -3.10 -3.87 -9.00
CA GLY A 98 -2.18 -4.74 -8.29
C GLY A 98 -2.52 -6.21 -8.54
N ILE A 99 -1.77 -7.14 -7.93
CA ILE A 99 -2.07 -8.57 -8.04
C ILE A 99 -3.49 -8.79 -7.51
N THR A 100 -4.36 -9.34 -8.36
CA THR A 100 -5.73 -9.74 -8.00
C THR A 100 -5.64 -10.70 -6.81
N GLY A 101 -6.40 -10.44 -5.75
CA GLY A 101 -6.44 -11.38 -4.62
C GLY A 101 -6.85 -12.77 -5.12
N MET A 102 -6.37 -13.83 -4.49
CA MET A 102 -6.78 -15.19 -4.83
C MET A 102 -8.01 -15.58 -4.02
N ALA A 103 -8.90 -16.35 -4.63
CA ALA A 103 -9.93 -17.08 -3.92
C ALA A 103 -9.31 -18.13 -3.00
N LEU A 104 -9.61 -18.06 -1.71
CA LEU A 104 -9.16 -19.07 -0.76
C LEU A 104 -10.12 -20.27 -0.79
N GLU A 105 -10.08 -21.03 -1.89
CA GLU A 105 -10.94 -22.20 -2.12
C GLU A 105 -10.14 -23.43 -2.58
N PRO A 106 -10.49 -24.64 -2.11
CA PRO A 106 -11.57 -24.94 -1.15
C PRO A 106 -11.25 -24.44 0.27
N GLY A 107 -12.21 -23.79 0.93
CA GLY A 107 -11.99 -23.06 2.18
C GLY A 107 -11.37 -23.86 3.34
N PHE A 108 -11.47 -25.19 3.34
CA PHE A 108 -10.82 -26.03 4.35
C PHE A 108 -9.29 -26.02 4.24
N LEU A 109 -8.70 -25.84 3.05
CA LEU A 109 -7.24 -25.72 2.85
C LEU A 109 -6.68 -24.39 3.37
N PHE A 110 -7.56 -23.40 3.52
CA PHE A 110 -7.23 -22.06 4.01
C PHE A 110 -7.78 -21.85 5.42
N SER A 111 -7.94 -22.93 6.19
CA SER A 111 -8.23 -22.84 7.61
C SER A 111 -7.09 -22.16 8.34
N GLU A 112 -7.40 -21.52 9.48
CA GLU A 112 -6.41 -20.85 10.31
C GLU A 112 -5.28 -21.82 10.72
N GLU A 113 -5.62 -23.06 11.07
CA GLU A 113 -4.68 -24.12 11.43
C GLU A 113 -3.71 -24.46 10.27
N ILE A 114 -4.22 -24.66 9.05
CA ILE A 114 -3.36 -25.00 7.90
C ILE A 114 -2.49 -23.80 7.50
N LEU A 115 -3.05 -22.58 7.52
CA LEU A 115 -2.30 -21.37 7.20
C LEU A 115 -1.18 -21.10 8.21
N GLN A 116 -1.42 -21.32 9.50
CA GLN A 116 -0.40 -21.18 10.55
C GLN A 116 0.78 -22.15 10.37
N ILE A 117 0.57 -23.29 9.71
CA ILE A 117 1.62 -24.29 9.42
C ILE A 117 2.28 -24.02 8.04
N ALA A 118 1.47 -23.77 7.01
CA ALA A 118 1.94 -23.66 5.63
C ALA A 118 2.66 -22.32 5.33
N ILE A 119 2.26 -21.22 5.97
CA ILE A 119 2.89 -19.92 5.75
C ILE A 119 4.36 -19.93 6.21
N PRO A 120 4.71 -20.40 7.43
CA PRO A 120 6.11 -20.53 7.83
C PRO A 120 6.96 -21.38 6.90
N GLU A 121 6.44 -22.54 6.48
CA GLU A 121 7.12 -23.43 5.54
C GLU A 121 7.38 -22.72 4.19
N MET A 122 6.37 -22.06 3.62
CA MET A 122 6.51 -21.30 2.38
C MET A 122 7.53 -20.16 2.50
N LEU A 123 7.56 -19.44 3.63
CA LEU A 123 8.48 -18.33 3.86
C LEU A 123 9.93 -18.82 3.99
N SER A 124 10.13 -19.95 4.70
CA SER A 124 11.42 -20.64 4.79
C SER A 124 11.91 -21.07 3.40
N GLN A 125 11.07 -21.74 2.61
CA GLN A 125 11.41 -22.19 1.26
C GLN A 125 11.72 -21.04 0.28
N THR A 126 11.08 -19.89 0.47
CA THR A 126 11.29 -18.70 -0.39
C THR A 126 12.38 -17.77 0.13
N GLY A 127 12.94 -18.03 1.31
CA GLY A 127 13.93 -17.19 1.96
C GLY A 127 13.40 -15.80 2.33
N ILE A 128 12.10 -15.69 2.64
CA ILE A 128 11.47 -14.44 3.08
C ILE A 128 11.48 -14.41 4.62
N SER A 129 12.03 -13.34 5.21
CA SER A 129 12.09 -13.22 6.67
C SER A 129 10.74 -12.83 7.29
N GLY A 130 10.56 -13.12 8.59
CA GLY A 130 9.36 -12.73 9.34
C GLY A 130 9.06 -11.23 9.26
N ARG A 131 10.10 -10.37 9.33
CA ARG A 131 9.96 -8.92 9.18
C ARG A 131 9.53 -8.50 7.77
N GLN A 132 10.06 -9.14 6.72
CA GLN A 132 9.63 -8.87 5.34
C GLN A 132 8.17 -9.29 5.12
N PHE A 133 7.77 -10.43 5.68
CA PHE A 133 6.38 -10.87 5.64
C PHE A 133 5.45 -9.91 6.40
N ALA A 134 5.83 -9.47 7.59
CA ALA A 134 5.08 -8.49 8.37
C ALA A 134 4.86 -7.18 7.59
N GLN A 135 5.88 -6.69 6.88
CA GLN A 135 5.73 -5.50 6.04
C GLN A 135 4.76 -5.70 4.87
N LEU A 136 4.70 -6.90 4.28
CA LEU A 136 3.69 -7.22 3.27
C LEU A 136 2.28 -7.18 3.86
N LEU A 137 2.09 -7.73 5.06
CA LEU A 137 0.82 -7.66 5.78
C LEU A 137 0.44 -6.22 6.13
N ILE A 138 1.36 -5.44 6.69
CA ILE A 138 1.17 -4.02 7.01
C ILE A 138 0.76 -3.25 5.76
N ARG A 139 1.46 -3.45 4.64
CA ARG A 139 1.13 -2.78 3.37
C ARG A 139 -0.27 -3.17 2.89
N ALA A 140 -0.63 -4.45 2.92
CA ALA A 140 -1.97 -4.91 2.55
C ALA A 140 -3.05 -4.29 3.46
N HIS A 141 -2.76 -4.14 4.76
CA HIS A 141 -3.64 -3.50 5.73
C HIS A 141 -3.79 -1.99 5.48
N GLN A 142 -2.69 -1.28 5.21
CA GLN A 142 -2.70 0.13 4.81
C GLN A 142 -3.50 0.36 3.52
N GLU A 143 -3.35 -0.51 2.53
CA GLU A 143 -4.07 -0.45 1.26
C GLU A 143 -5.58 -0.70 1.44
N SER A 144 -5.96 -1.67 2.28
CA SER A 144 -7.38 -1.99 2.54
C SER A 144 -8.10 -0.86 3.31
N LEU A 145 -7.40 -0.21 4.24
CA LEU A 145 -7.92 0.93 5.01
C LEU A 145 -7.69 2.29 4.34
N LYS A 146 -7.04 2.34 3.17
CA LYS A 146 -6.69 3.58 2.47
C LYS A 146 -5.94 4.58 3.37
N ASN A 147 -4.97 4.08 4.14
CA ASN A 147 -4.21 4.85 5.13
C ASN A 147 -5.08 5.58 6.18
N HIS A 148 -6.30 5.12 6.44
CA HIS A 148 -7.18 5.72 7.43
C HIS A 148 -7.12 4.99 8.77
N PHE A 149 -6.49 5.61 9.77
CA PHE A 149 -6.31 5.06 11.12
C PHE A 149 -6.78 6.07 12.20
N PRO A 150 -8.10 6.23 12.41
CA PRO A 150 -8.66 7.29 13.23
C PRO A 150 -8.22 7.26 14.70
N ASP A 151 -7.91 6.09 15.25
CA ASP A 151 -7.47 5.97 16.64
C ASP A 151 -6.02 6.45 16.82
N LEU A 152 -5.12 6.12 15.89
CA LEU A 152 -3.75 6.65 15.87
C LEU A 152 -3.73 8.17 15.64
N GLU A 153 -4.60 8.66 14.76
CA GLU A 153 -4.82 10.10 14.54
C GLU A 153 -5.24 10.79 15.84
N ARG A 154 -6.27 10.26 16.51
CA ARG A 154 -6.79 10.82 17.76
C ARG A 154 -5.72 10.81 18.86
N ALA A 155 -4.96 9.73 18.98
CA ALA A 155 -3.87 9.63 19.95
C ALA A 155 -2.81 10.74 19.71
N ALA A 156 -2.39 10.92 18.46
CA ALA A 156 -1.42 11.95 18.12
C ALA A 156 -1.97 13.37 18.31
N GLU A 157 -3.21 13.63 17.93
CA GLU A 157 -3.86 14.93 18.09
C GLU A 157 -4.10 15.29 19.56
N ASN A 158 -4.34 14.30 20.44
CA ASN A 158 -4.45 14.52 21.88
C ASN A 158 -3.12 14.89 22.52
N ILE A 159 -1.99 14.41 21.99
CA ILE A 159 -0.65 14.75 22.51
C ILE A 159 -0.20 16.10 21.94
N GLY A 160 -0.27 16.28 20.62
CA GLY A 160 0.16 17.52 19.96
C GLY A 160 -0.87 18.64 19.96
N GLN A 161 -2.04 18.45 20.57
CA GLN A 161 -3.13 19.43 20.66
C GLN A 161 -3.52 20.05 19.30
N LYS A 162 -3.40 19.25 18.22
CA LYS A 162 -3.63 19.68 16.82
C LYS A 162 -2.79 20.88 16.38
N GLN A 163 -1.66 21.13 17.04
CA GLN A 163 -0.74 22.21 16.69
C GLN A 163 0.06 21.84 15.44
N LEU A 164 0.12 22.77 14.48
CA LEU A 164 1.07 22.70 13.38
C LEU A 164 2.38 23.39 13.75
N ASN A 165 3.45 23.02 13.02
CA ASN A 165 4.76 23.67 13.10
C ASN A 165 5.46 23.50 14.46
N LEU A 166 5.20 22.38 15.16
CA LEU A 166 5.93 22.02 16.39
C LEU A 166 7.44 22.14 16.16
N THR A 167 8.12 22.87 17.04
CA THR A 167 9.58 23.00 17.01
C THR A 167 10.25 21.76 17.58
N VAL A 168 11.59 21.71 17.56
CA VAL A 168 12.32 20.62 18.22
C VAL A 168 12.12 20.73 19.74
N GLU A 169 12.12 21.96 20.25
CA GLU A 169 11.91 22.29 21.65
C GLU A 169 10.51 21.88 22.12
N ASP A 170 9.46 22.17 21.34
CA ASP A 170 8.10 21.72 21.67
C ASP A 170 8.03 20.18 21.84
N LEU A 171 8.73 19.42 20.98
CA LEU A 171 8.75 17.96 21.05
C LEU A 171 9.59 17.44 22.22
N ILE A 172 10.69 18.12 22.56
CA ILE A 172 11.49 17.84 23.75
C ILE A 172 10.64 18.07 25.01
N ASP A 173 9.90 19.18 25.06
CA ASP A 173 8.99 19.49 26.16
C ASP A 173 7.90 18.42 26.27
N ILE A 174 7.25 18.04 25.17
CA ILE A 174 6.27 16.95 25.16
C ILE A 174 6.89 15.64 25.70
N ALA A 175 8.09 15.28 25.24
CA ALA A 175 8.77 14.08 25.70
C ALA A 175 9.05 14.12 27.21
N HIS A 176 9.52 15.25 27.74
CA HIS A 176 9.77 15.44 29.17
C HIS A 176 8.49 15.41 30.01
N HIS A 177 7.40 16.02 29.55
CA HIS A 177 6.09 15.94 30.22
C HIS A 177 5.57 14.50 30.27
N LEU A 178 5.89 13.70 29.26
CA LEU A 178 5.60 12.27 29.24
C LEU A 178 6.59 11.44 30.06
N GLY A 179 7.55 12.07 30.75
CA GLY A 179 8.56 11.43 31.58
C GLY A 179 9.56 10.59 30.79
N LEU A 180 9.97 11.08 29.60
CA LEU A 180 11.08 10.56 28.82
C LEU A 180 12.33 11.42 29.07
N SER A 181 13.49 10.77 29.13
CA SER A 181 14.79 11.45 29.17
C SER A 181 15.39 11.53 27.78
N ILE A 182 16.12 12.60 27.48
CA ILE A 182 16.78 12.81 26.19
C ILE A 182 18.27 12.98 26.43
N HIS A 183 19.05 12.19 25.71
CA HIS A 183 20.50 12.16 25.75
C HIS A 183 21.06 12.32 24.34
N TRP A 184 22.31 12.76 24.26
CA TRP A 184 23.03 12.91 22.99
C TRP A 184 24.19 11.91 22.93
N PHE A 185 24.42 11.34 21.75
CA PHE A 185 25.56 10.49 21.48
C PHE A 185 26.20 10.88 20.15
N SER A 186 27.46 10.49 19.94
CA SER A 186 28.18 10.79 18.70
C SER A 186 28.66 9.48 18.08
N GLU A 187 28.11 9.17 16.91
CA GLU A 187 28.49 8.00 16.11
C GLU A 187 28.53 8.42 14.63
N ALA A 188 29.64 8.14 13.95
CA ALA A 188 29.82 8.47 12.55
C ALA A 188 29.01 7.54 11.62
N SER A 189 28.74 8.00 10.40
CA SER A 189 28.16 7.12 9.37
C SER A 189 29.12 5.99 9.00
N THR A 190 28.60 4.78 8.85
CA THR A 190 29.33 3.61 8.39
C THR A 190 29.02 3.34 6.93
N GLU A 191 30.03 3.09 6.11
CA GLU A 191 29.82 2.64 4.74
C GLU A 191 29.38 1.18 4.76
N VAL A 192 28.25 0.88 4.13
CA VAL A 192 27.76 -0.48 3.97
C VAL A 192 27.68 -0.82 2.49
N LYS A 193 28.20 -1.99 2.13
CA LYS A 193 28.08 -2.54 0.78
C LYS A 193 26.90 -3.49 0.75
N ASP A 194 26.01 -3.29 -0.22
CA ASP A 194 24.90 -4.22 -0.45
C ASP A 194 25.34 -5.51 -1.15
N GLU A 195 24.43 -6.48 -1.31
CA GLU A 195 24.65 -7.74 -2.04
C GLU A 195 25.16 -7.56 -3.49
N LEU A 196 25.05 -6.35 -4.05
CA LEU A 196 25.45 -6.00 -5.42
C LEU A 196 26.76 -5.18 -5.46
N GLY A 197 27.42 -4.99 -4.30
CA GLY A 197 28.67 -4.24 -4.18
C GLY A 197 28.51 -2.72 -4.26
N LEU A 198 27.28 -2.19 -4.22
CA LEU A 198 27.03 -0.75 -4.18
C LEU A 198 27.30 -0.24 -2.77
N ALA A 199 28.28 0.65 -2.65
CA ALA A 199 28.61 1.36 -1.42
C ALA A 199 27.56 2.43 -1.15
N ALA A 200 27.00 2.43 0.05
CA ALA A 200 26.25 3.58 0.52
C ALA A 200 26.28 3.70 2.05
N ASN A 201 26.09 4.92 2.52
CA ASN A 201 26.34 5.26 3.91
C ASN A 201 25.11 4.91 4.75
N ARG A 202 25.33 4.30 5.91
CA ARG A 202 24.35 4.12 6.98
C ARG A 202 24.67 5.06 8.13
N LEU A 203 23.66 5.66 8.73
CA LEU A 203 23.80 6.52 9.89
C LEU A 203 22.70 6.22 10.89
N VAL A 204 23.05 5.78 12.10
CA VAL A 204 22.10 5.70 13.21
C VAL A 204 21.78 7.12 13.66
N THR A 205 20.52 7.53 13.53
CA THR A 205 20.10 8.89 13.87
C THR A 205 19.69 9.00 15.33
N SER A 206 19.10 7.93 15.84
CA SER A 206 18.63 7.88 17.22
C SER A 206 18.28 6.46 17.65
N TYR A 207 18.18 6.24 18.95
CA TYR A 207 17.58 5.02 19.49
C TYR A 207 16.82 5.29 20.79
N PHE A 208 15.86 4.41 21.09
CA PHE A 208 15.15 4.35 22.36
C PHE A 208 15.71 3.22 23.20
N GLU A 209 16.09 3.51 24.43
CA GLU A 209 16.55 2.55 25.43
C GLU A 209 15.55 2.51 26.60
N PRO A 210 15.01 1.32 26.92
CA PRO A 210 14.11 1.18 28.05
C PRO A 210 14.83 1.36 29.39
N PRO A 211 14.19 1.93 30.43
CA PRO A 211 12.84 2.48 30.44
C PRO A 211 12.83 3.99 30.12
N GLY A 212 12.42 4.37 28.89
CA GLY A 212 12.07 5.76 28.57
C GLY A 212 13.21 6.72 28.20
N SER A 213 14.41 6.22 27.86
CA SER A 213 15.54 7.05 27.43
C SER A 213 15.64 7.15 25.92
N ILE A 214 15.64 8.37 25.38
CA ILE A 214 15.87 8.65 23.96
C ILE A 214 17.30 9.14 23.79
N TYR A 215 18.04 8.54 22.87
CA TYR A 215 19.38 8.97 22.48
C TYR A 215 19.34 9.53 21.06
N LEU A 216 19.76 10.78 20.88
CA LEU A 216 19.83 11.48 19.59
C LEU A 216 21.29 11.62 19.15
N ASN A 217 21.57 11.36 17.88
CA ASN A 217 22.92 11.52 17.34
C ASN A 217 23.23 13.00 17.14
N GLU A 218 24.39 13.46 17.64
CA GLU A 218 24.84 14.85 17.48
C GLU A 218 24.97 15.28 16.02
N LEU A 219 25.23 14.34 15.10
CA LEU A 219 25.25 14.59 13.66
C LEU A 219 23.88 15.05 13.11
N MET A 220 22.80 14.85 13.86
CA MET A 220 21.46 15.31 13.48
C MET A 220 21.17 16.77 13.85
N LYS A 221 22.01 17.43 14.64
CA LYS A 221 21.80 18.85 15.03
C LYS A 221 21.57 19.80 13.85
N PRO A 222 22.27 19.67 12.68
CA PRO A 222 22.00 20.48 11.50
C PRO A 222 20.69 20.12 10.75
N PHE A 223 20.03 19.02 11.12
CA PHE A 223 18.85 18.46 10.44
C PHE A 223 17.61 18.45 11.35
N PRO A 224 17.06 19.63 11.74
CA PRO A 224 15.96 19.71 12.69
C PRO A 224 14.72 18.94 12.26
N THR A 225 14.41 18.88 10.95
CA THR A 225 13.30 18.09 10.43
C THR A 225 13.42 16.60 10.72
N ARG A 226 14.65 16.08 10.83
CA ARG A 226 14.90 14.67 11.18
C ARG A 226 14.75 14.47 12.69
N ILE A 227 15.31 15.35 13.52
CA ILE A 227 15.14 15.29 14.97
C ILE A 227 13.65 15.31 15.34
N LYS A 228 12.86 16.19 14.73
CA LYS A 228 11.41 16.23 14.93
C LYS A 228 10.74 14.90 14.65
N TYR A 229 11.11 14.25 13.53
CA TYR A 229 10.57 12.94 13.17
C TYR A 229 10.97 11.87 14.17
N ASP A 230 12.25 11.80 14.55
CA ASP A 230 12.76 10.78 15.46
C ASP A 230 12.12 10.90 16.85
N LEU A 231 12.05 12.13 17.40
CA LEU A 231 11.33 12.40 18.66
C LEU A 231 9.85 12.01 18.57
N ALA A 232 9.16 12.38 17.49
CA ALA A 232 7.75 12.06 17.30
C ALA A 232 7.49 10.54 17.21
N VAL A 233 8.42 9.77 16.61
CA VAL A 233 8.35 8.30 16.59
C VAL A 233 8.46 7.73 18.01
N TYR A 234 9.41 8.21 18.82
CA TYR A 234 9.56 7.70 20.19
C TYR A 234 8.44 8.14 21.13
N ILE A 235 7.90 9.35 20.96
CA ILE A 235 6.67 9.77 21.66
C ILE A 235 5.53 8.81 21.30
N GLY A 236 5.36 8.49 20.00
CA GLY A 236 4.38 7.51 19.55
C GLY A 236 4.60 6.13 20.16
N HIS A 237 5.83 5.65 20.16
CA HIS A 237 6.20 4.37 20.77
C HIS A 237 5.83 4.33 22.25
N ASN A 238 6.19 5.36 23.01
CA ASN A 238 5.86 5.48 24.43
C ASN A 238 4.34 5.45 24.68
N ILE A 239 3.57 6.22 23.91
CA ILE A 239 2.11 6.33 24.06
C ILE A 239 1.38 5.03 23.68
N LEU A 240 1.84 4.36 22.62
CA LEU A 240 1.14 3.20 22.06
C LEU A 240 1.61 1.86 22.63
N HIS A 241 2.86 1.76 23.10
CA HIS A 241 3.51 0.48 23.41
C HIS A 241 4.18 0.39 24.78
N SER A 242 4.09 1.42 25.62
CA SER A 242 4.72 1.55 26.96
C SER A 242 6.21 1.95 26.95
N LYS A 243 6.64 2.59 28.05
CA LYS A 243 8.04 2.96 28.35
C LYS A 243 8.98 1.77 28.50
N GLU A 244 8.41 0.63 28.88
CA GLU A 244 9.12 -0.65 29.06
C GLU A 244 9.24 -1.43 27.74
N GLY A 245 8.91 -0.79 26.61
CA GLY A 245 8.98 -1.38 25.28
C GLY A 245 10.38 -1.85 24.88
N CYS A 246 10.53 -2.42 23.69
CA CYS A 246 11.82 -2.92 23.22
C CYS A 246 12.71 -1.79 22.68
N LYS A 247 14.04 -2.00 22.71
CA LYS A 247 15.02 -1.09 22.09
C LYS A 247 14.64 -0.85 20.62
N THR A 248 14.45 0.41 20.25
CA THR A 248 14.02 0.79 18.90
C THR A 248 15.06 1.74 18.29
N VAL A 249 15.65 1.36 17.17
CA VAL A 249 16.72 2.12 16.51
C VAL A 249 16.20 2.75 15.22
N LEU A 250 16.47 4.03 15.02
CA LEU A 250 16.19 4.73 13.77
C LEU A 250 17.50 5.05 13.05
N SER A 251 17.54 4.74 11.76
CA SER A 251 18.69 4.97 10.91
C SER A 251 18.31 5.59 9.56
N ILE A 252 19.29 6.17 8.90
CA ILE A 252 19.25 6.74 7.56
C ILE A 252 20.24 6.01 6.68
N GLY A 253 19.93 5.97 5.39
CA GLY A 253 20.85 5.46 4.39
C GLY A 253 20.65 4.00 4.04
N HIS A 254 21.67 3.45 3.38
CA HIS A 254 21.53 2.27 2.53
C HIS A 254 21.98 1.01 3.26
N THR A 255 21.18 0.67 4.25
CA THR A 255 20.75 -0.71 4.43
C THR A 255 19.26 -0.59 4.62
N ASN A 256 18.54 -1.52 4.01
CA ASN A 256 17.26 -1.78 4.61
C ASN A 256 17.52 -2.11 6.08
N SER A 257 16.66 -1.71 7.00
CA SER A 257 16.60 -2.29 8.35
C SER A 257 16.35 -3.82 8.33
N TRP A 258 16.45 -4.46 7.16
CA TRP A 258 16.20 -5.86 6.85
C TRP A 258 17.50 -6.69 6.82
N GLU A 259 18.70 -6.08 6.90
CA GLU A 259 20.00 -6.79 6.84
C GLU A 259 20.76 -6.80 8.18
N GLU A 260 20.29 -6.09 9.21
CA GLU A 260 21.06 -5.87 10.44
C GLU A 260 21.26 -7.10 11.35
N ASN A 261 20.67 -8.26 11.06
CA ASN A 261 20.88 -9.48 11.86
C ASN A 261 21.48 -10.66 11.08
N SER A 262 22.18 -10.44 9.95
CA SER A 262 22.90 -11.54 9.29
C SER A 262 24.09 -12.07 10.11
N ALA A 263 24.51 -11.39 11.19
CA ALA A 263 25.60 -11.81 12.06
C ALA A 263 25.15 -12.53 13.36
N GLU A 264 23.89 -12.41 13.76
CA GLU A 264 23.33 -13.17 14.90
C GLU A 264 22.30 -14.16 14.36
N GLN A 265 22.78 -15.37 14.05
CA GLN A 265 21.98 -16.56 13.73
C GLN A 265 20.68 -16.26 12.97
N ALA A 266 20.74 -16.29 11.63
CA ALA A 266 19.56 -16.40 10.77
C ALA A 266 18.79 -17.69 11.11
N THR A 267 18.02 -17.61 12.17
CA THR A 267 17.00 -18.56 12.53
C THR A 267 15.86 -18.25 11.57
N TYR A 268 15.61 -19.18 10.65
CA TYR A 268 14.46 -19.13 9.74
C TYR A 268 13.13 -19.36 10.50
N ASP A 269 13.19 -19.46 11.83
CA ASP A 269 12.02 -19.41 12.68
C ASP A 269 11.38 -18.03 12.55
N ILE A 270 10.15 -18.01 12.07
CA ILE A 270 9.31 -16.83 12.11
C ILE A 270 9.07 -16.49 13.57
N ASN A 271 9.91 -15.61 14.09
CA ASN A 271 9.75 -15.13 15.43
C ASN A 271 8.58 -14.14 15.42
N SER A 272 7.48 -14.51 16.09
CA SER A 272 6.31 -13.63 16.28
C SER A 272 6.69 -12.24 16.81
N ILE A 273 7.83 -12.14 17.51
CA ILE A 273 8.45 -10.91 17.99
C ILE A 273 8.82 -9.96 16.84
N ASP A 274 9.40 -10.45 15.73
CA ASP A 274 9.79 -9.60 14.60
C ASP A 274 8.57 -8.99 13.90
N MET A 275 7.50 -9.77 13.80
CA MET A 275 6.24 -9.30 13.24
C MET A 275 5.62 -8.22 14.12
N LEU A 276 5.60 -8.44 15.44
CA LEU A 276 5.11 -7.47 16.41
C LEU A 276 5.95 -6.18 16.39
N GLN A 277 7.27 -6.29 16.31
CA GLN A 277 8.15 -5.13 16.23
C GLN A 277 7.91 -4.33 14.94
N ALA A 278 7.76 -5.00 13.79
CA ALA A 278 7.44 -4.32 12.54
C ALA A 278 6.08 -3.59 12.60
N TRP A 279 5.09 -4.20 13.26
CA TRP A 279 3.79 -3.57 13.48
C TRP A 279 3.90 -2.32 14.38
N ARG A 280 4.63 -2.42 15.50
CA ARG A 280 4.89 -1.30 16.40
C ARG A 280 5.65 -0.16 15.73
N ASP A 281 6.66 -0.48 14.93
CA ASP A 281 7.41 0.50 14.13
C ASP A 281 6.47 1.25 13.16
N PHE A 282 5.53 0.54 12.54
CA PHE A 282 4.52 1.13 11.68
C PHE A 282 3.58 2.07 12.45
N GLU A 283 3.00 1.63 13.57
CA GLU A 283 2.07 2.43 14.37
C GLU A 283 2.74 3.71 14.90
N SER A 284 3.97 3.57 15.42
CA SER A 284 4.78 4.70 15.92
C SER A 284 5.14 5.69 14.80
N SER A 285 5.48 5.20 13.61
CA SER A 285 5.78 6.00 12.42
C SER A 285 4.53 6.74 11.89
N PHE A 286 3.37 6.07 11.88
CA PHE A 286 2.11 6.69 11.50
C PHE A 286 1.72 7.78 12.50
N PHE A 287 1.81 7.48 13.81
CA PHE A 287 1.59 8.43 14.90
C PHE A 287 2.49 9.67 14.74
N ALA A 288 3.79 9.48 14.46
CA ALA A 288 4.72 10.59 14.27
C ALA A 288 4.29 11.54 13.15
N GLY A 289 3.83 10.98 12.02
CA GLY A 289 3.27 11.76 10.92
C GLY A 289 2.00 12.52 11.33
N ALA A 290 1.11 11.90 12.11
CA ALA A 290 -0.10 12.55 12.60
C ALA A 290 0.19 13.63 13.66
N LEU A 291 1.23 13.45 14.49
CA LEU A 291 1.66 14.43 15.50
C LEU A 291 2.24 15.69 14.84
N LEU A 292 3.15 15.49 13.89
CA LEU A 292 3.83 16.60 13.19
C LEU A 292 2.91 17.30 12.17
N CYS A 293 1.92 16.58 11.65
CA CYS A 293 1.01 17.06 10.62
C CYS A 293 -0.44 16.64 10.97
N PRO A 294 -1.07 17.26 11.98
CA PRO A 294 -2.42 16.92 12.42
C PRO A 294 -3.44 17.05 11.30
N LYS A 295 -4.44 16.17 11.27
CA LYS A 295 -5.24 15.88 10.07
C LYS A 295 -5.93 17.12 9.50
N VAL A 296 -6.72 17.80 10.32
CA VAL A 296 -7.53 18.94 9.87
C VAL A 296 -6.65 20.15 9.52
N PRO A 297 -5.72 20.61 10.39
CA PRO A 297 -4.87 21.75 10.07
C PRO A 297 -3.97 21.49 8.85
N PHE A 298 -3.35 20.31 8.76
CA PHE A 298 -2.47 19.99 7.64
C PHE A 298 -3.24 19.88 6.32
N ARG A 299 -4.45 19.30 6.34
CA ARG A 299 -5.33 19.29 5.16
C ARG A 299 -5.67 20.71 4.69
N GLN A 300 -6.04 21.61 5.61
CA GLN A 300 -6.33 23.00 5.26
C GLN A 300 -5.11 23.70 4.65
N LEU A 301 -3.91 23.40 5.17
CA LEU A 301 -2.68 23.91 4.60
C LEU A 301 -2.43 23.38 3.18
N LEU A 302 -2.64 22.08 2.94
CA LEU A 302 -2.54 21.47 1.60
C LEU A 302 -3.54 22.10 0.63
N ASP A 303 -4.81 22.25 1.04
CA ASP A 303 -5.87 22.85 0.23
C ASP A 303 -5.51 24.30 -0.16
N ARG A 304 -4.96 25.11 0.77
CA ARG A 304 -4.54 26.50 0.47
C ARG A 304 -3.34 26.59 -0.48
N ASN A 305 -2.56 25.54 -0.60
CA ASN A 305 -1.34 25.52 -1.40
C ASN A 305 -1.44 24.60 -2.63
N GLY A 306 -2.63 24.07 -2.96
CA GLY A 306 -2.80 23.22 -4.15
C GLY A 306 -2.03 21.90 -4.10
N TYR A 307 -1.85 21.32 -2.89
CA TYR A 307 -1.14 20.06 -2.64
C TYR A 307 0.32 20.03 -3.15
N GLU A 308 1.00 21.18 -3.12
CA GLU A 308 2.42 21.29 -3.44
C GLU A 308 3.32 20.59 -2.41
N ILE A 309 4.39 19.94 -2.88
CA ILE A 309 5.38 19.29 -2.00
C ILE A 309 6.06 20.31 -1.08
N SER A 310 6.31 21.54 -1.56
CA SER A 310 6.96 22.63 -0.81
C SER A 310 6.26 23.03 0.49
N VAL A 311 5.01 22.58 0.72
CA VAL A 311 4.33 22.70 2.02
C VAL A 311 5.18 22.13 3.17
N HIS A 312 6.04 21.15 2.91
CA HIS A 312 6.92 20.59 3.95
C HIS A 312 7.81 21.65 4.61
N GLU A 313 8.23 22.69 3.87
CA GLU A 313 9.05 23.80 4.38
C GLU A 313 8.26 24.67 5.35
N LYS A 314 6.98 24.95 5.02
CA LYS A 314 6.07 25.73 5.87
C LYS A 314 5.76 25.05 7.20
N VAL A 315 5.73 23.72 7.21
CA VAL A 315 5.52 22.92 8.43
C VAL A 315 6.82 22.61 9.16
N GLY A 316 7.96 22.78 8.49
CA GLY A 316 9.26 22.42 9.03
C GLY A 316 9.40 20.92 9.25
N VAL A 317 8.98 20.11 8.27
CA VAL A 317 9.15 18.64 8.22
C VAL A 317 9.88 18.24 6.94
N SER A 318 10.38 17.00 6.89
CA SER A 318 10.98 16.47 5.66
C SER A 318 9.92 16.28 4.56
N PRO A 319 10.29 16.40 3.27
CA PRO A 319 9.37 16.14 2.16
C PRO A 319 8.77 14.73 2.24
N SER A 320 9.53 13.72 2.71
CA SER A 320 9.03 12.36 2.92
C SER A 320 7.87 12.30 3.91
N VAL A 321 7.92 13.05 5.01
CA VAL A 321 6.85 13.09 6.01
C VAL A 321 5.61 13.77 5.42
N ALA A 322 5.79 14.94 4.78
CA ALA A 322 4.69 15.67 4.16
C ALA A 322 3.98 14.84 3.07
N MET A 323 4.74 14.22 2.16
CA MET A 323 4.19 13.41 1.07
C MET A 323 3.49 12.15 1.56
N ARG A 324 4.06 11.43 2.54
CA ARG A 324 3.36 10.31 3.17
C ARG A 324 2.06 10.77 3.81
N ARG A 325 2.08 11.91 4.49
CA ARG A 325 0.91 12.46 5.16
C ARG A 325 -0.19 12.91 4.20
N MET A 326 0.16 13.47 3.03
CA MET A 326 -0.80 13.81 1.97
C MET A 326 -1.68 12.59 1.61
N THR A 327 -1.10 11.39 1.56
CA THR A 327 -1.84 10.15 1.23
C THR A 327 -2.89 9.74 2.27
N ALA A 328 -2.79 10.25 3.50
CA ALA A 328 -3.68 9.91 4.61
C ALA A 328 -4.74 11.00 4.89
N VAL A 329 -4.42 12.28 4.63
CA VAL A 329 -5.31 13.41 4.96
C VAL A 329 -6.11 13.94 3.77
N SER A 330 -5.66 13.66 2.55
CA SER A 330 -6.34 14.10 1.33
C SER A 330 -7.78 13.57 1.27
N PRO A 331 -8.76 14.39 0.85
CA PRO A 331 -10.13 13.91 0.61
C PRO A 331 -10.21 12.96 -0.58
N TYR A 332 -9.30 13.10 -1.56
CA TYR A 332 -9.16 12.15 -2.66
C TYR A 332 -8.37 10.94 -2.18
N PRO A 333 -8.87 9.70 -2.27
CA PRO A 333 -8.24 8.54 -1.61
C PRO A 333 -7.34 7.69 -2.53
N TYR A 334 -7.19 8.07 -3.79
CA TYR A 334 -6.49 7.26 -4.80
C TYR A 334 -5.04 7.71 -4.98
N TRP A 335 -4.27 7.65 -3.90
CA TRP A 335 -2.85 8.04 -3.86
C TRP A 335 -1.91 6.84 -3.88
N HIS A 336 -0.67 7.10 -4.29
CA HIS A 336 0.49 6.25 -4.04
C HIS A 336 1.68 7.11 -3.62
N TYR A 337 2.64 6.48 -2.94
CA TYR A 337 3.88 7.10 -2.52
C TYR A 337 5.04 6.11 -2.66
N PHE A 338 6.17 6.58 -3.19
CA PHE A 338 7.40 5.84 -3.35
C PHE A 338 8.59 6.62 -2.77
N ASP A 339 9.45 5.91 -2.04
CA ASP A 339 10.78 6.38 -1.60
C ASP A 339 11.83 5.44 -2.19
N ALA A 340 12.63 5.95 -3.13
CA ALA A 340 13.55 5.17 -3.95
C ALA A 340 15.01 5.56 -3.69
N TYR A 341 15.86 4.56 -3.53
CA TYR A 341 17.31 4.69 -3.42
C TYR A 341 17.96 4.01 -4.62
N GLY A 342 18.78 4.75 -5.37
CA GLY A 342 19.56 4.21 -6.49
C GLY A 342 18.75 3.43 -7.52
N GLU A 343 19.44 2.67 -8.39
CA GLU A 343 18.79 1.91 -9.45
C GLU A 343 18.04 0.68 -8.93
N GLY A 344 16.71 0.77 -8.90
CA GLY A 344 15.82 -0.39 -8.83
C GLY A 344 15.41 -0.84 -7.42
N LYS A 345 15.71 -0.08 -6.36
CA LYS A 345 15.30 -0.39 -4.98
C LYS A 345 14.34 0.66 -4.41
N LEU A 346 13.25 0.20 -3.79
CA LEU A 346 12.31 1.04 -3.05
C LEU A 346 12.42 0.77 -1.54
N LYS A 347 12.68 1.82 -0.76
CA LYS A 347 12.70 1.76 0.70
C LYS A 347 11.29 1.74 1.28
N ALA A 348 10.39 2.57 0.77
CA ALA A 348 9.03 2.67 1.27
C ALA A 348 8.02 2.80 0.12
N VAL A 349 6.89 2.10 0.27
CA VAL A 349 5.87 1.98 -0.77
C VAL A 349 4.47 2.00 -0.17
N TYR A 350 3.62 2.87 -0.70
CA TYR A 350 2.18 2.89 -0.41
C TYR A 350 1.37 2.98 -1.72
N ARG A 351 0.25 2.25 -1.82
CA ARG A 351 -0.56 2.12 -3.04
C ARG A 351 -2.07 2.16 -2.76
N GLY A 352 -2.56 3.25 -2.17
CA GLY A 352 -3.99 3.46 -1.97
C GLY A 352 -4.85 3.45 -3.26
N ASN A 353 -4.23 3.66 -4.42
CA ASN A 353 -4.85 3.50 -5.74
C ASN A 353 -4.70 2.11 -6.37
N GLY A 354 -3.90 1.22 -5.79
CA GLY A 354 -3.61 -0.10 -6.36
C GLY A 354 -2.68 -0.05 -7.57
N ILE A 355 -1.85 0.98 -7.78
CA ILE A 355 -0.92 0.98 -8.92
C ILE A 355 -0.05 -0.31 -8.92
N PRO A 356 -0.01 -1.10 -10.01
CA PRO A 356 0.81 -2.30 -10.03
C PRO A 356 2.28 -1.89 -10.00
N LEU A 357 3.03 -2.52 -9.09
CA LEU A 357 4.44 -2.25 -8.94
C LEU A 357 5.23 -2.97 -10.03
N PRO A 358 6.32 -2.38 -10.52
CA PRO A 358 7.28 -3.14 -11.30
C PRO A 358 7.95 -4.25 -10.48
N TRP A 359 8.00 -4.09 -9.16
CA TRP A 359 8.67 -4.99 -8.23
C TRP A 359 7.81 -6.17 -7.75
N GLY A 360 8.37 -7.38 -7.84
CA GLY A 360 8.11 -8.44 -6.87
C GLY A 360 9.03 -8.22 -5.66
N ASN A 361 8.46 -8.10 -4.47
CA ASN A 361 9.14 -8.00 -3.17
C ASN A 361 10.56 -7.40 -3.18
N MET A 362 10.67 -6.08 -3.13
CA MET A 362 11.82 -5.32 -2.57
C MET A 362 13.24 -5.68 -3.08
N ARG A 363 13.35 -6.52 -4.11
CA ARG A 363 14.57 -6.91 -4.83
C ARG A 363 14.58 -6.23 -6.21
N LYS A 364 15.79 -6.06 -6.76
CA LYS A 364 16.00 -5.47 -8.09
C LYS A 364 15.26 -6.31 -9.14
N VAL A 365 14.39 -5.66 -9.91
CA VAL A 365 13.63 -6.30 -10.99
C VAL A 365 14.56 -6.47 -12.18
N LYS A 366 14.50 -7.63 -12.86
CA LYS A 366 15.05 -7.76 -14.20
C LYS A 366 14.17 -6.92 -15.13
N ASP A 367 14.75 -5.88 -15.72
CA ASP A 367 14.11 -4.97 -16.69
C ASP A 367 13.05 -4.01 -16.10
N PRO A 368 13.43 -3.12 -15.16
CA PRO A 368 12.52 -2.10 -14.65
C PRO A 368 12.25 -1.06 -15.74
N CYS A 369 10.98 -0.67 -15.90
CA CYS A 369 10.56 0.34 -16.86
C CYS A 369 11.22 1.70 -16.56
N GLN A 370 12.16 2.13 -17.39
CA GLN A 370 12.92 3.38 -17.19
C GLN A 370 12.09 4.65 -17.35
N HIS A 371 10.84 4.53 -17.83
CA HIS A 371 9.95 5.67 -18.08
C HIS A 371 9.12 6.11 -16.86
N TRP A 372 9.18 5.37 -15.75
CA TRP A 372 8.55 5.83 -14.50
C TRP A 372 9.20 7.13 -14.05
N ALA A 373 8.37 8.07 -13.57
CA ALA A 373 8.84 9.37 -13.10
C ALA A 373 9.96 9.27 -12.05
N VAL A 374 9.92 8.24 -11.19
CA VAL A 374 10.95 7.96 -10.18
C VAL A 374 12.29 7.64 -10.82
N PHE A 375 12.32 6.72 -11.79
CA PHE A 375 13.57 6.27 -12.42
C PHE A 375 14.17 7.30 -13.37
N ARG A 376 13.33 8.03 -14.10
CA ARG A 376 13.81 9.15 -14.93
C ARG A 376 14.51 10.21 -14.07
N GLN A 377 13.95 10.52 -12.91
CA GLN A 377 14.53 11.49 -11.99
C GLN A 377 15.83 10.97 -11.35
N LEU A 378 15.91 9.66 -11.05
CA LEU A 378 17.15 9.01 -10.59
C LEU A 378 18.25 9.04 -11.67
N ALA A 379 17.91 8.76 -12.93
CA ALA A 379 18.86 8.71 -14.05
C ALA A 379 19.27 10.10 -14.54
N SER A 380 18.39 11.10 -14.43
CA SER A 380 18.65 12.47 -14.82
C SER A 380 18.14 13.44 -13.75
N PRO A 381 18.92 13.64 -12.67
CA PRO A 381 18.52 14.53 -11.58
C PRO A 381 18.28 15.94 -12.08
N GLN A 382 17.06 16.45 -11.89
CA GLN A 382 16.71 17.84 -12.17
C GLN A 382 16.59 18.63 -10.87
N SER A 383 16.84 19.94 -10.96
CA SER A 383 16.56 20.87 -9.87
C SER A 383 15.05 21.07 -9.74
N GLY A 384 14.54 21.01 -8.51
CA GLY A 384 13.11 21.13 -8.21
C GLY A 384 12.31 19.83 -8.42
N SER A 385 10.99 19.97 -8.46
CA SER A 385 10.07 18.85 -8.66
C SER A 385 9.73 18.62 -10.13
N SER A 386 9.40 17.38 -10.48
CA SER A 386 8.99 16.99 -11.83
C SER A 386 7.64 16.29 -11.83
N ALA A 387 6.63 16.97 -12.37
CA ALA A 387 5.33 16.39 -12.64
C ALA A 387 5.32 15.61 -13.97
N GLN A 388 4.65 14.45 -14.00
CA GLN A 388 4.50 13.59 -15.18
C GLN A 388 3.11 12.95 -15.24
N ILE A 389 2.46 13.02 -16.41
CA ILE A 389 1.28 12.20 -16.73
C ILE A 389 1.75 10.87 -17.31
N SER A 390 1.33 9.78 -16.69
CA SER A 390 1.76 8.42 -17.05
C SER A 390 0.55 7.53 -17.34
N LEU A 391 0.64 6.67 -18.35
CA LEU A 391 -0.35 5.63 -18.62
C LEU A 391 0.22 4.26 -18.31
N LEU A 392 -0.53 3.47 -17.55
CA LEU A 392 -0.17 2.11 -17.16
C LEU A 392 -1.38 1.20 -17.33
N ASN A 393 -1.16 0.06 -17.96
CA ASN A 393 -2.16 -1.00 -18.01
C ASN A 393 -2.27 -1.70 -16.66
N VAL A 394 -3.50 -1.85 -16.18
CA VAL A 394 -3.85 -2.61 -14.99
C VAL A 394 -4.77 -3.75 -15.44
N GLY A 395 -4.23 -4.97 -15.52
CA GLY A 395 -4.85 -5.99 -16.37
C GLY A 395 -4.83 -5.52 -17.82
N ASP A 396 -5.96 -5.57 -18.49
CA ASP A 396 -6.10 -5.11 -19.88
C ASP A 396 -6.56 -3.65 -20.02
N GLU A 397 -6.89 -2.99 -18.90
CA GLU A 397 -7.43 -1.62 -18.91
C GLU A 397 -6.34 -0.56 -18.70
N PRO A 398 -6.20 0.44 -19.58
CA PRO A 398 -5.30 1.56 -19.37
C PRO A 398 -5.83 2.52 -18.30
N ARG A 399 -4.92 2.99 -17.43
CA ARG A 399 -5.20 4.02 -16.43
C ARG A 399 -4.26 5.20 -16.55
N ILE A 400 -4.77 6.39 -16.21
CA ILE A 400 -4.02 7.65 -16.23
C ILE A 400 -3.62 8.00 -14.81
N TYR A 401 -2.31 8.12 -14.60
CA TYR A 401 -1.72 8.58 -13.35
C TYR A 401 -1.07 9.94 -13.54
N CYS A 402 -1.12 10.76 -12.51
CA CYS A 402 -0.25 11.92 -12.36
C CYS A 402 0.71 11.65 -11.22
N CYS A 403 2.00 11.94 -11.39
CA CYS A 403 3.04 11.79 -10.38
C CYS A 403 3.85 13.07 -10.28
N GLU A 404 4.31 13.41 -9.08
CA GLU A 404 5.32 14.42 -8.83
C GLU A 404 6.49 13.81 -8.06
N SER A 405 7.69 13.97 -8.63
CA SER A 405 8.94 13.45 -8.08
C SER A 405 9.86 14.59 -7.63
N VAL A 406 10.63 14.39 -6.56
CA VAL A 406 11.67 15.31 -6.09
C VAL A 406 12.95 14.55 -5.72
N ASN A 407 14.10 15.11 -6.10
CA ASN A 407 15.41 14.62 -5.66
C ASN A 407 15.72 15.17 -4.28
N VAL A 408 16.16 14.32 -3.36
CA VAL A 408 16.67 14.77 -2.07
C VAL A 408 17.95 14.01 -1.71
N ILE A 409 18.82 14.66 -0.96
CA ILE A 409 20.01 14.05 -0.37
C ILE A 409 19.71 13.86 1.11
N ASP A 410 19.95 12.66 1.61
CA ASP A 410 19.72 12.38 3.02
C ASP A 410 20.90 12.78 3.91
N PRO A 411 20.70 12.91 5.23
CA PRO A 411 21.76 13.25 6.18
C PRO A 411 23.02 12.35 6.15
N ALA A 412 22.95 11.15 5.56
CA ALA A 412 24.10 10.28 5.37
C ALA A 412 24.79 10.50 4.00
N GLY A 413 24.32 11.46 3.21
CA GLY A 413 24.87 11.80 1.89
C GLY A 413 24.29 10.99 0.73
N ASN A 414 23.26 10.16 0.96
CA ASN A 414 22.72 9.31 -0.10
C ASN A 414 21.68 10.07 -0.94
N SER A 415 21.78 9.93 -2.26
CA SER A 415 20.77 10.42 -3.20
C SER A 415 19.53 9.53 -3.20
N ARG A 416 18.35 10.14 -3.16
CA ARG A 416 17.07 9.45 -3.24
C ARG A 416 16.05 10.26 -4.04
N VAL A 417 15.03 9.55 -4.53
CA VAL A 417 13.87 10.17 -5.18
C VAL A 417 12.61 9.83 -4.42
N LEU A 418 11.90 10.89 -4.02
CA LEU A 418 10.57 10.78 -3.43
C LEU A 418 9.54 11.05 -4.51
N CYS A 419 8.48 10.26 -4.56
CA CYS A 419 7.41 10.43 -5.53
C CYS A 419 6.05 10.23 -4.87
N ALA A 420 5.14 11.16 -5.12
CA ALA A 420 3.74 11.04 -4.79
C ALA A 420 2.95 11.04 -6.10
N GLY A 421 1.90 10.25 -6.16
CA GLY A 421 1.07 10.22 -7.35
C GLY A 421 -0.36 9.81 -7.07
N ILE A 422 -1.22 10.05 -8.03
CA ILE A 422 -2.66 9.78 -7.96
C ILE A 422 -3.15 9.10 -9.23
N ASP A 423 -4.19 8.28 -9.09
CA ASP A 423 -4.97 7.77 -10.22
C ASP A 423 -6.05 8.82 -10.58
N LEU A 424 -6.13 9.24 -11.84
CA LEU A 424 -7.09 10.25 -12.29
C LEU A 424 -8.42 9.65 -12.76
N ASN A 425 -8.48 8.34 -13.02
CA ASN A 425 -9.66 7.69 -13.58
C ASN A 425 -10.90 7.84 -12.69
N PRO A 426 -10.85 7.62 -11.36
CA PRO A 426 -12.02 7.79 -10.50
C PRO A 426 -12.56 9.23 -10.50
N ALA A 427 -11.69 10.24 -10.64
CA ALA A 427 -12.11 11.63 -10.73
C ALA A 427 -12.78 11.96 -12.07
N LEU A 428 -12.30 11.36 -13.18
CA LEU A 428 -12.94 11.46 -14.49
C LEU A 428 -14.33 10.82 -14.51
N GLU A 429 -14.47 9.63 -13.91
CA GLU A 429 -15.74 8.92 -13.78
C GLU A 429 -16.75 9.70 -12.92
N ALA A 430 -16.29 10.34 -11.84
CA ALA A 430 -17.13 11.18 -11.00
C ALA A 430 -17.70 12.42 -11.73
N GLN A 431 -17.08 12.84 -12.84
CA GLN A 431 -17.60 13.88 -13.73
C GLN A 431 -18.56 13.34 -14.81
N GLY A 432 -18.85 12.04 -14.80
CA GLY A 432 -19.71 11.38 -15.80
C GLY A 432 -19.00 11.08 -17.13
N TRP A 433 -17.66 11.16 -17.18
CA TRP A 433 -16.91 10.80 -18.38
C TRP A 433 -16.46 9.34 -18.35
N ASN A 434 -16.38 8.71 -19.52
CA ASN A 434 -15.79 7.39 -19.64
C ASN A 434 -14.26 7.48 -19.55
N ALA A 435 -13.70 7.18 -18.37
CA ALA A 435 -12.27 7.21 -18.14
C ALA A 435 -11.49 6.20 -18.99
N LEU A 436 -12.09 5.03 -19.29
CA LEU A 436 -11.48 4.00 -20.11
C LEU A 436 -11.27 4.48 -21.55
N ASP A 437 -12.27 5.13 -22.15
CA ASP A 437 -12.16 5.67 -23.51
C ASP A 437 -11.10 6.77 -23.58
N ILE A 438 -11.05 7.65 -22.57
CA ILE A 438 -10.04 8.71 -22.48
C ILE A 438 -8.64 8.11 -22.36
N ALA A 439 -8.45 7.14 -21.47
CA ALA A 439 -7.17 6.48 -21.25
C ALA A 439 -6.71 5.70 -22.49
N THR A 440 -7.63 5.04 -23.18
CA THR A 440 -7.35 4.29 -24.41
C THR A 440 -6.93 5.23 -25.54
N SER A 441 -7.69 6.32 -25.77
CA SER A 441 -7.34 7.31 -26.79
C SER A 441 -5.98 7.98 -26.52
N LEU A 442 -5.69 8.32 -25.26
CA LEU A 442 -4.38 8.88 -24.91
C LEU A 442 -3.25 7.85 -25.06
N LYS A 443 -3.51 6.59 -24.72
CA LYS A 443 -2.56 5.49 -24.91
C LYS A 443 -2.23 5.30 -26.39
N GLU A 444 -3.22 5.28 -27.27
CA GLU A 444 -3.01 5.16 -28.72
C GLU A 444 -2.15 6.31 -29.26
N ALA A 445 -2.44 7.55 -28.86
CA ALA A 445 -1.62 8.71 -29.22
C ALA A 445 -0.15 8.51 -28.78
N CYS A 446 0.08 8.03 -27.55
CA CYS A 446 1.42 7.75 -27.08
C CYS A 446 2.09 6.61 -27.85
N ILE A 447 1.37 5.52 -28.19
CA ILE A 447 1.92 4.43 -29.00
C ILE A 447 2.39 4.95 -30.37
N SER A 448 1.58 5.77 -31.03
CA SER A 448 1.93 6.39 -32.31
C SER A 448 3.15 7.31 -32.21
N GLY A 449 3.39 7.92 -31.05
CA GLY A 449 4.56 8.75 -30.75
C GLY A 449 5.77 8.00 -30.16
N GLY A 450 5.87 6.68 -30.34
CA GLY A 450 7.01 5.89 -29.82
C GLY A 450 6.97 5.68 -28.30
N GLY A 451 5.81 5.89 -27.69
CA GLY A 451 5.49 5.75 -26.26
C GLY A 451 5.42 7.06 -25.47
N ALA A 452 5.55 8.21 -26.13
CA ALA A 452 5.27 9.53 -25.57
C ALA A 452 4.44 10.34 -26.56
N ALA A 453 3.51 11.16 -26.07
CA ALA A 453 2.79 12.09 -26.94
C ALA A 453 2.29 13.32 -26.19
N LYS A 454 2.19 14.43 -26.91
CA LYS A 454 1.45 15.60 -26.44
C LYS A 454 -0.01 15.23 -26.20
N ILE A 455 -0.55 15.65 -25.05
CA ILE A 455 -1.93 15.34 -24.68
C ILE A 455 -2.90 16.00 -25.66
N PRO A 456 -3.81 15.26 -26.31
CA PRO A 456 -4.81 15.82 -27.23
C PRO A 456 -5.68 16.87 -26.55
N LYS A 457 -6.03 17.95 -27.27
CA LYS A 457 -6.79 19.09 -26.73
C LYS A 457 -8.07 18.71 -25.96
N PRO A 458 -8.92 17.76 -26.42
CA PRO A 458 -10.10 17.35 -25.66
C PRO A 458 -9.77 16.71 -24.32
N ILE A 459 -8.71 15.89 -24.27
CA ILE A 459 -8.25 15.21 -23.06
C ILE A 459 -7.60 16.22 -22.12
N HIS A 460 -6.78 17.12 -22.65
CA HIS A 460 -6.15 18.20 -21.89
C HIS A 460 -7.20 19.05 -21.15
N GLN A 461 -8.29 19.44 -21.81
CA GLN A 461 -9.37 20.21 -21.19
C GLN A 461 -10.02 19.44 -20.02
N ARG A 462 -10.32 18.15 -20.20
CA ARG A 462 -10.88 17.29 -19.14
C ARG A 462 -9.93 17.17 -17.95
N LEU A 463 -8.64 16.91 -18.20
CA LEU A 463 -7.63 16.82 -17.13
C LEU A 463 -7.41 18.15 -16.42
N THR A 464 -7.52 19.29 -17.13
CA THR A 464 -7.49 20.64 -16.53
C THR A 464 -8.66 20.82 -15.56
N THR A 465 -9.86 20.38 -15.93
CA THR A 465 -11.03 20.40 -15.03
C THR A 465 -10.79 19.54 -13.78
N ILE A 466 -10.26 18.32 -13.95
CA ILE A 466 -9.91 17.45 -12.81
C ILE A 466 -8.86 18.11 -11.90
N ALA A 467 -7.85 18.78 -12.48
CA ALA A 467 -6.83 19.47 -11.72
C ALA A 467 -7.42 20.53 -10.77
N LYS A 468 -8.39 21.29 -11.26
CA LYS A 468 -9.10 22.32 -10.48
C LYS A 468 -10.03 21.72 -9.41
N ILE A 469 -10.74 20.64 -9.73
CA ILE A 469 -11.64 19.97 -8.79
C ILE A 469 -10.87 19.35 -7.63
N LEU A 470 -9.78 18.65 -7.95
CA LEU A 470 -8.92 18.05 -6.93
C LEU A 470 -8.06 19.11 -6.23
N ASN A 471 -7.90 20.29 -6.83
CA ASN A 471 -7.04 21.37 -6.37
C ASN A 471 -5.59 20.90 -6.21
N ILE A 472 -5.08 20.19 -7.22
CA ILE A 472 -3.73 19.61 -7.21
C ILE A 472 -2.93 20.21 -8.38
N ASN A 473 -2.04 21.15 -8.05
CA ASN A 473 -1.33 21.99 -9.02
C ASN A 473 -0.37 21.20 -9.93
N TRP A 474 0.23 20.13 -9.42
CA TRP A 474 1.13 19.30 -10.21
C TRP A 474 0.42 18.51 -11.31
N ILE A 475 -0.92 18.37 -11.26
CA ILE A 475 -1.68 17.88 -12.42
C ILE A 475 -1.62 18.90 -13.55
N GLU A 476 -1.85 20.18 -13.26
CA GLU A 476 -1.76 21.25 -14.27
C GLU A 476 -0.35 21.35 -14.87
N ARG A 477 0.69 21.23 -14.04
CA ARG A 477 2.07 21.13 -14.55
C ARG A 477 2.28 19.89 -15.42
N GLY A 478 1.76 18.75 -14.98
CA GLY A 478 1.90 17.47 -15.68
C GLY A 478 1.30 17.50 -17.09
N ILE A 479 0.12 18.10 -17.26
CA ILE A 479 -0.59 18.12 -18.55
C ILE A 479 0.04 19.02 -19.61
N THR A 480 0.92 19.96 -19.22
CA THR A 480 1.69 20.78 -20.16
C THR A 480 2.80 20.00 -20.86
N LYS A 481 3.22 18.88 -20.26
CA LYS A 481 4.26 17.99 -20.79
C LYS A 481 3.61 16.85 -21.59
N GLU A 482 4.44 16.07 -22.28
CA GLU A 482 4.00 14.85 -22.95
C GLU A 482 3.59 13.78 -21.94
N ALA A 483 2.49 13.09 -22.23
CA ALA A 483 2.11 11.88 -21.52
C ALA A 483 3.06 10.74 -21.89
N GLN A 484 3.32 9.86 -20.93
CA GLN A 484 4.30 8.77 -21.08
C GLN A 484 3.64 7.41 -20.87
N LEU A 485 3.92 6.46 -21.75
CA LEU A 485 3.62 5.05 -21.47
C LEU A 485 4.65 4.47 -20.52
N ILE A 486 4.15 3.88 -19.43
CA ILE A 486 4.94 3.13 -18.46
C ILE A 486 4.42 1.69 -18.40
N CYS A 487 5.26 0.77 -17.93
CA CYS A 487 4.87 -0.62 -17.72
C CYS A 487 5.32 -1.12 -16.35
N SER A 488 4.62 -2.12 -15.82
CA SER A 488 5.06 -2.81 -14.61
C SER A 488 6.32 -3.63 -14.91
N ARG A 489 6.42 -4.33 -16.04
CA ARG A 489 7.64 -5.09 -16.36
C ARG A 489 8.03 -4.88 -17.81
N GLY A 490 9.32 -5.01 -18.12
CA GLY A 490 9.80 -4.87 -19.49
C GLY A 490 9.11 -5.82 -20.48
N GLY A 491 8.82 -7.06 -20.05
CA GLY A 491 8.09 -8.03 -20.86
C GLY A 491 6.65 -7.65 -21.24
N VAL A 492 6.04 -6.68 -20.55
CA VAL A 492 4.68 -6.16 -20.85
C VAL A 492 4.72 -4.70 -21.32
N CYS A 493 5.85 -4.26 -21.89
CA CYS A 493 6.01 -2.90 -22.40
C CYS A 493 5.02 -2.61 -23.54
N PRO A 494 4.13 -1.61 -23.41
CA PRO A 494 3.13 -1.28 -24.45
C PRO A 494 3.70 -0.39 -25.57
N ARG A 495 4.96 0.04 -25.49
CA ARG A 495 5.58 0.95 -26.45
C ARG A 495 5.89 0.23 -27.76
N LYS A 496 5.80 0.97 -28.87
CA LYS A 496 6.18 0.50 -30.21
C LYS A 496 7.15 1.53 -30.82
N PRO A 497 8.45 1.19 -31.01
CA PRO A 497 9.10 -0.08 -30.67
C PRO A 497 9.16 -0.36 -29.17
N ASN A 498 9.28 -1.63 -28.79
CA ASN A 498 9.41 -2.04 -27.38
C ASN A 498 10.82 -1.70 -26.86
N CYS A 499 10.92 -1.14 -25.66
CA CYS A 499 12.18 -0.78 -25.00
C CYS A 499 13.17 -1.94 -24.79
N TYR A 500 12.70 -3.19 -24.81
CA TYR A 500 13.49 -4.37 -24.46
C TYR A 500 13.68 -5.36 -25.63
N GLN A 501 13.21 -5.03 -26.83
CA GLN A 501 13.36 -5.89 -28.02
C GLN A 501 14.74 -5.79 -28.70
N SER A 502 15.63 -4.91 -28.24
CA SER A 502 16.95 -4.67 -28.85
C SER A 502 18.13 -5.35 -28.14
N ALA A 503 17.90 -6.24 -27.17
CA ALA A 503 18.97 -6.90 -26.40
C ALA A 503 19.22 -8.38 -26.79
N SER A 504 18.58 -8.88 -27.85
CA SER A 504 18.64 -10.31 -28.27
C SER A 504 19.29 -10.53 -29.64
N THR A 505 20.04 -9.56 -30.14
CA THR A 505 20.94 -9.73 -31.29
C THR A 505 22.27 -9.07 -30.97
N GLU A 506 23.14 -9.83 -30.31
CA GLU A 506 24.60 -9.85 -30.51
C GLU A 506 25.15 -11.20 -30.04
#